data_AF-A0A126ZBG1-F1
#
_entry.id   AF-A0A126ZBG1-F1
#
_cell.length_a   1.000
_cell.length_b   1.000
_cell.length_c   1.000
_cell.angle_alpha   90.00
_cell.angle_beta   90.00
_cell.angle_gamma   90.00
#
_symmetry.space_group_name_H-M   'P 1'
#
loop_
_entity.id
_entity.type
_entity.pdbx_description
1 polymer ?
#
loop_
_entity_poly.entity_id
_entity_poly.type
_entity_poly.pdbx_seq_one_letter_code
_entity_poly.pdbx_strand_id
1 'polypeptide(L)'
;MSTPRTITGNLAADPEVIKAGSINITKFRVIENTGEYRSGKYIEHDTPTTHFVEAKFELGENTAATLHKGDPVIVIGREHTKGSW
;
A
#
# COMPACT_ATOMS: atom_id res chain seq x y z
N MET A 1 -16.48 0.28 -13.79
CA MET A 1 -15.85 -1.06 -13.67
C MET A 1 -14.57 -0.87 -12.86
N SER A 2 -14.39 -1.51 -11.71
CA SER A 2 -13.15 -1.37 -10.92
C SER A 2 -12.12 -2.40 -11.40
N THR A 3 -10.91 -1.97 -11.74
CA THR A 3 -9.85 -2.85 -12.24
C THR A 3 -9.04 -3.42 -11.08
N PRO A 4 -8.82 -4.76 -11.02
CA PRO A 4 -7.90 -5.33 -10.05
C PRO A 4 -6.46 -4.88 -10.36
N ARG A 5 -5.70 -4.55 -9.33
CA ARG A 5 -4.31 -4.11 -9.40
C ARG A 5 -3.47 -4.96 -8.43
N THR A 6 -2.28 -5.33 -8.89
CA THR A 6 -1.24 -5.93 -8.07
C THR A 6 -0.14 -4.89 -7.89
N ILE A 7 0.26 -4.64 -6.66
CA ILE A 7 1.30 -3.68 -6.29
C ILE A 7 2.32 -4.40 -5.43
N THR A 8 3.60 -4.15 -5.65
CA THR A 8 4.70 -4.65 -4.81
C THR A 8 5.53 -3.49 -4.30
N GLY A 9 5.95 -3.53 -3.03
CA GLY A 9 6.76 -2.48 -2.45
C GLY A 9 6.91 -2.61 -0.95
N ASN A 10 7.26 -1.52 -0.28
CA ASN A 10 7.49 -1.50 1.17
C ASN A 10 6.56 -0.51 1.87
N LEU A 11 6.21 -0.78 3.12
CA LEU A 11 5.42 0.15 3.93
C LEU A 11 6.20 1.44 4.21
N ALA A 12 5.62 2.60 3.87
CA ALA A 12 6.25 3.90 4.13
C ALA A 12 6.32 4.26 5.63
N ALA A 13 5.36 3.74 6.41
CA ALA A 13 5.16 3.96 7.83
C ALA A 13 4.36 2.78 8.42
N ASP A 14 4.24 2.73 9.74
CA ASP A 14 3.38 1.76 10.41
C ASP A 14 1.91 1.94 9.97
N PRO A 15 1.12 0.85 9.84
CA PRO A 15 -0.29 0.94 9.50
C PRO A 15 -1.10 1.71 10.55
N GLU A 16 -2.08 2.49 10.09
CA GLU A 16 -2.96 3.28 10.94
C GLU A 16 -4.38 2.69 10.94
N VAL A 17 -4.93 2.40 12.11
CA VAL A 17 -6.32 1.93 12.25
C VAL A 17 -7.25 3.14 12.41
N ILE A 18 -8.19 3.29 11.48
CA ILE A 18 -9.19 4.36 11.50
C ILE A 18 -10.59 3.76 11.62
N LYS A 19 -11.38 4.29 12.55
CA LYS A 19 -12.78 3.91 12.70
C LYS A 19 -13.65 4.61 11.65
N ALA A 20 -14.40 3.85 10.87
CA ALA A 20 -15.32 4.33 9.84
C ALA A 20 -16.72 3.76 10.08
N GLY A 21 -17.58 4.54 10.74
CA GLY A 21 -18.89 4.06 11.19
C GLY A 21 -18.74 2.94 12.22
N SER A 22 -19.25 1.75 11.90
CA SER A 22 -19.18 0.56 12.76
C SER A 22 -17.97 -0.33 12.50
N ILE A 23 -17.14 -0.04 11.50
CA ILE A 23 -15.98 -0.87 11.13
C ILE A 23 -14.65 -0.15 11.39
N ASN A 24 -13.60 -0.94 11.62
CA ASN A 24 -12.23 -0.47 11.58
C ASN A 24 -11.63 -0.71 10.18
N ILE A 25 -10.92 0.29 9.68
CA ILE A 25 -10.20 0.25 8.41
C ILE A 25 -8.73 0.54 8.70
N THR A 26 -7.84 -0.36 8.30
CA THR A 26 -6.40 -0.15 8.40
C THR A 26 -5.90 0.50 7.12
N LYS A 27 -5.32 1.68 7.26
CA LYS A 27 -4.73 2.44 6.16
C LYS A 27 -3.22 2.36 6.22
N PHE A 28 -2.60 2.19 5.06
CA PHE A 28 -1.15 2.22 4.93
C PHE A 28 -0.75 2.69 3.54
N ARG A 29 0.54 2.99 3.38
CA ARG A 29 1.13 3.45 2.12
C ARG A 29 2.18 2.45 1.68
N VAL A 30 2.10 2.01 0.44
CA VAL A 30 3.12 1.17 -0.20
C VAL A 30 3.93 2.05 -1.15
N ILE A 31 5.25 2.05 -0.95
CA ILE A 31 6.19 2.68 -1.86
C ILE A 31 6.66 1.60 -2.83
N GLU A 32 6.21 1.71 -4.08
CA GLU A 32 6.70 0.89 -5.17
C GLU A 32 8.00 1.53 -5.67
N ASN A 33 9.13 0.98 -5.21
CA ASN A 33 10.44 1.36 -5.71
C ASN A 33 10.54 0.89 -7.16
N THR A 34 10.51 1.85 -8.06
CA THR A 34 10.81 1.62 -9.48
C THR A 34 12.25 2.00 -9.74
N GLY A 35 12.84 1.44 -10.78
CA GLY A 35 14.24 1.66 -11.10
C GLY A 35 14.63 0.90 -12.34
N GLU A 36 15.85 1.11 -12.78
CA GLU A 36 16.39 0.49 -13.97
C GLU A 36 17.79 -0.08 -13.73
N TYR A 37 18.13 -1.12 -14.49
CA TYR A 37 19.48 -1.66 -14.47
C TYR A 37 20.35 -0.85 -15.43
N ARG A 38 21.37 -0.16 -14.90
CA ARG A 38 22.45 0.43 -15.70
C ARG A 38 23.74 -0.30 -15.40
N SER A 39 24.34 -0.88 -16.45
CA SER A 39 25.61 -1.63 -16.35
C SER A 39 25.61 -2.71 -15.25
N GLY A 40 24.49 -3.44 -15.10
CA GLY A 40 24.35 -4.53 -14.12
C GLY A 40 24.03 -4.09 -12.69
N LYS A 41 23.94 -2.77 -12.42
CA LYS A 41 23.54 -2.23 -11.13
C LYS A 41 22.09 -1.72 -11.21
N TYR A 42 21.25 -2.12 -10.27
CA TYR A 42 19.93 -1.53 -10.09
C TYR A 42 20.08 -0.10 -9.56
N ILE A 43 19.43 0.84 -10.24
CA ILE A 43 19.38 2.25 -9.86
C ILE A 43 17.92 2.60 -9.66
N GLU A 44 17.58 2.97 -8.42
CA GLU A 44 16.24 3.44 -8.06
C GLU A 44 15.93 4.75 -8.77
N HIS A 45 14.69 4.90 -9.22
CA HIS A 45 14.16 6.19 -9.66
C HIS A 45 14.06 7.14 -8.46
N ASP A 46 14.27 8.42 -8.71
CA ASP A 46 14.20 9.50 -7.73
C ASP A 46 12.79 9.72 -7.16
N THR A 47 11.76 9.46 -7.97
CA THR A 47 10.35 9.58 -7.57
C THR A 47 9.66 8.21 -7.58
N PRO A 48 9.63 7.47 -6.46
CA PRO A 48 8.91 6.21 -6.39
C PRO A 48 7.40 6.41 -6.39
N THR A 49 6.67 5.42 -6.91
CA THR A 49 5.20 5.48 -6.96
C THR A 49 4.64 5.17 -5.57
N THR A 50 3.80 6.07 -5.05
CA THR A 50 3.12 5.88 -3.76
C THR A 50 1.69 5.39 -3.96
N HIS A 51 1.34 4.28 -3.32
CA HIS A 51 -0.01 3.72 -3.33
C HIS A 51 -0.66 3.85 -1.97
N PHE A 52 -1.89 4.35 -1.93
CA PHE A 52 -2.71 4.42 -0.71
C PHE A 52 -3.60 3.19 -0.64
N VAL A 53 -3.51 2.44 0.45
CA VAL A 53 -4.23 1.18 0.62
C VAL A 53 -5.16 1.25 1.83
N GLU A 54 -6.39 0.78 1.66
CA GLU A 54 -7.37 0.57 2.72
C GLU A 54 -7.65 -0.94 2.84
N ALA A 55 -7.17 -1.58 3.91
CA ALA A 55 -7.53 -2.95 4.27
C ALA A 55 -8.69 -2.94 5.28
N LYS A 56 -9.70 -3.79 5.05
CA LYS A 56 -10.93 -3.82 5.84
C LYS A 56 -11.14 -5.18 6.48
N PHE A 57 -11.97 -5.21 7.52
CA PHE A 57 -12.36 -6.44 8.24
C PHE A 57 -11.12 -7.18 8.76
N GLU A 58 -11.16 -8.52 8.79
CA GLU A 58 -10.09 -9.38 9.28
C GLU A 58 -8.74 -9.10 8.60
N LEU A 59 -8.72 -8.78 7.30
CA LEU A 59 -7.47 -8.39 6.62
C LEU A 59 -6.90 -7.11 7.21
N GLY A 60 -7.75 -6.12 7.51
CA GLY A 60 -7.33 -4.88 8.16
C GLY A 60 -6.78 -5.12 9.56
N GLU A 61 -7.45 -5.94 10.36
CA GLU A 61 -7.02 -6.31 11.72
C GLU A 61 -5.66 -7.02 11.69
N ASN A 62 -5.50 -8.02 10.81
CA ASN A 62 -4.23 -8.73 10.65
C ASN A 62 -3.12 -7.82 10.14
N THR A 63 -3.42 -6.91 9.20
CA THR A 63 -2.45 -5.92 8.69
C THR A 63 -1.92 -5.05 9.83
N ALA A 64 -2.81 -4.51 10.67
CA ALA A 64 -2.42 -3.65 11.79
C ALA A 64 -1.66 -4.41 12.88
N ALA A 65 -1.94 -5.69 13.07
CA ALA A 65 -1.28 -6.51 14.10
C ALA A 65 0.11 -7.01 13.69
N THR A 66 0.40 -7.10 12.39
CA THR A 66 1.59 -7.82 11.88
C THR A 66 2.56 -6.97 11.10
N LEU A 67 2.09 -5.95 10.38
CA LEU A 67 2.95 -5.15 9.51
C LEU A 67 3.47 -3.91 10.21
N HIS A 68 4.71 -3.56 9.87
CA HIS A 68 5.43 -2.40 10.36
C HIS A 68 6.07 -1.64 9.20
N LYS A 69 6.50 -0.41 9.48
CA LYS A 69 7.28 0.40 8.54
C LYS A 69 8.44 -0.40 7.96
N GLY A 70 8.58 -0.33 6.63
CA GLY A 70 9.65 -0.96 5.89
C GLY A 70 9.35 -2.40 5.45
N ASP A 71 8.29 -3.03 5.97
CA ASP A 71 7.96 -4.40 5.59
C ASP A 71 7.64 -4.53 4.09
N PRO A 72 8.22 -5.53 3.40
CA PRO A 72 7.91 -5.79 2.00
C PRO A 72 6.54 -6.46 1.88
N VAL A 73 5.73 -5.99 0.93
CA VAL A 73 4.38 -6.47 0.70
C VAL A 73 4.04 -6.65 -0.77
N ILE A 74 3.12 -7.58 -1.02
CA ILE A 74 2.38 -7.70 -2.28
C ILE A 74 0.92 -7.42 -1.95
N VAL A 75 0.35 -6.39 -2.58
CA VAL A 75 -1.06 -6.01 -2.40
C VAL A 75 -1.83 -6.34 -3.66
N ILE A 76 -2.91 -7.10 -3.52
CA ILE A 76 -3.87 -7.38 -4.59
C ILE A 76 -5.21 -6.78 -4.17
N GLY A 77 -5.72 -5.82 -4.94
CA GLY A 77 -6.92 -5.09 -4.59
C GLY A 77 -7.59 -4.45 -5.79
N ARG A 78 -8.68 -3.72 -5.55
CA ARG A 78 -9.37 -2.93 -6.58
C ARG A 78 -9.07 -1.46 -6.37
N GLU A 79 -8.61 -0.82 -7.43
CA GLU A 79 -8.41 0.63 -7.43
C GLU A 79 -9.77 1.33 -7.38
N HIS A 80 -9.85 2.38 -6.55
CA HIS A 80 -11.02 3.22 -6.46
C HIS A 80 -10.59 4.66 -6.23
N THR A 81 -11.32 5.59 -6.83
CA THR A 81 -11.13 7.03 -6.62
C THR A 81 -12.30 7.53 -5.80
N LYS A 82 -12.02 8.15 -4.65
CA LYS A 82 -13.04 8.90 -3.91
C LYS A 82 -13.05 10.32 -4.49
N GLY A 83 -14.16 10.72 -5.11
CA GLY A 83 -14.39 12.12 -5.42
C GLY A 83 -14.72 12.86 -4.12
N SER A 84 -13.96 13.90 -3.79
CA SER A 84 -14.40 14.93 -2.85
C SER A 84 -15.09 16.03 -3.66
N TRP A 85 -16.33 16.35 -3.29
CA TRP A 85 -16.92 17.65 -3.65
C TRP A 85 -16.36 18.74 -2.74
#